data_AF-A0A6S6S070-F1
#
_entry.id   AF-A0A6S6S070-F1
#
_cell.length_a   1.000
_cell.length_b   1.000
_cell.length_c   1.000
_cell.angle_alpha   90.00
_cell.angle_beta   90.00
_cell.angle_gamma   90.00
#
_symmetry.space_group_name_H-M   'P 1'
#
loop_
_entity.id
_entity.type
_entity.pdbx_description
1 polymer ?
#
loop_
_entity_poly.entity_id
_entity_poly.type
_entity_poly.pdbx_seq_one_letter_code
_entity_poly.pdbx_strand_id
1 'polypeptide(L)' 'MKNYGIENAIKITGSQKALAKKCGLAQSTISDWLNGKKPVSPKCVSDLVEAIQGKVPAYRFRPDLPRLFPHLDSE' A
#
# COMPACT_ATOMS: atom_id res chain seq x y z
N MET A 1 -1.84 15.00 3.95
CA MET A 1 -2.46 13.90 4.73
C MET A 1 -1.70 12.63 4.41
N LYS A 2 -1.23 11.88 5.41
CA LYS A 2 -0.42 10.67 5.18
C LYS A 2 -1.29 9.48 4.84
N ASN A 3 -0.87 8.64 3.90
CA ASN A 3 -1.59 7.42 3.57
C ASN A 3 -1.29 6.35 4.64
N TYR A 4 -2.22 6.16 5.58
CA TYR A 4 -2.06 5.21 6.69
C TYR A 4 -1.85 3.77 6.23
N GLY A 5 -2.38 3.37 5.07
CA GLY A 5 -2.12 2.04 4.50
C GLY A 5 -0.63 1.84 4.21
N ILE A 6 -0.01 2.81 3.54
CA ILE A 6 1.42 2.79 3.22
C ILE A 6 2.26 2.86 4.49
N GLU A 7 1.90 3.70 5.45
CA GLU A 7 2.64 3.77 6.72
C GLU A 7 2.67 2.43 7.46
N ASN A 8 1.52 1.76 7.57
CA ASN A 8 1.46 0.43 8.18
C ASN A 8 2.28 -0.59 7.38
N ALA A 9 2.21 -0.55 6.05
CA ALA A 9 2.99 -1.44 5.22
C ALA A 9 4.50 -1.28 5.41
N ILE A 10 4.97 -0.03 5.56
CA ILE A 10 6.35 0.30 5.89
C ILE A 10 6.72 -0.25 7.28
N LYS A 11 5.86 -0.10 8.29
CA LYS A 11 6.08 -0.65 9.63
C LYS A 11 6.20 -2.17 9.62
N ILE A 12 5.36 -2.86 8.84
CA ILE A 12 5.35 -4.33 8.72
C ILE A 12 6.60 -4.85 7.99
N THR A 13 6.98 -4.21 6.88
CA THR A 13 8.19 -4.56 6.13
C THR A 13 9.48 -4.04 6.77
N GLY A 14 9.36 -3.18 7.79
CA GLY A 14 10.46 -2.54 8.52
C GLY A 14 10.96 -1.23 7.90
N SER A 15 10.90 -1.06 6.58
CA SER A 15 11.34 0.19 5.94
C SER A 15 10.71 0.44 4.57
N GLN A 16 10.67 1.72 4.14
CA GLN A 16 10.21 2.11 2.81
C GLN A 16 11.01 1.42 1.70
N LYS A 17 12.32 1.25 1.89
CA LYS A 17 13.20 0.61 0.92
C LYS A 17 12.92 -0.89 0.79
N ALA A 18 12.63 -1.56 1.92
CA ALA A 18 12.24 -2.96 1.91
C ALA A 18 10.90 -3.18 1.20
N LEU A 19 9.90 -2.34 1.50
CA LEU A 19 8.60 -2.35 0.81
C LEU A 19 8.77 -2.09 -0.70
N ALA A 20 9.54 -1.06 -1.07
CA ALA A 20 9.82 -0.73 -2.46
C ALA A 20 10.51 -1.89 -3.19
N LYS A 21 11.51 -2.53 -2.56
CA LYS A 21 12.21 -3.69 -3.13
C LYS A 21 11.27 -4.88 -3.33
N LYS A 22 10.36 -5.13 -2.39
CA LYS A 22 9.33 -6.19 -2.50
C LYS A 22 8.39 -5.94 -3.68
N CYS A 23 7.96 -4.70 -3.88
CA CYS A 23 7.10 -4.33 -5.00
C CYS A 23 7.87 -4.09 -6.32
N GLY A 24 9.20 -4.18 -6.35
CA GLY A 24 9.99 -3.82 -7.53
C GLY A 24 9.95 -2.33 -7.91
N LEU A 25 9.67 -1.47 -6.94
CA LEU A 25 9.51 -0.02 -7.12
C LEU A 25 10.68 0.78 -6.52
N ALA A 26 10.72 2.07 -6.84
CA ALA A 26 11.64 3.00 -6.20
C ALA A 26 11.10 3.43 -4.81
N GLN A 27 12.02 3.67 -3.86
CA GLN A 27 11.67 4.18 -2.53
C GLN A 27 11.03 5.58 -2.60
N SER A 28 11.38 6.39 -3.60
CA SER A 28 10.72 7.68 -3.88
C SER A 28 9.23 7.52 -4.16
N THR A 29 8.82 6.49 -4.89
CA THR A 29 7.42 6.17 -5.17
C THR A 29 6.64 5.90 -3.88
N ILE A 30 7.22 5.12 -2.96
CA ILE A 30 6.60 4.86 -1.65
C ILE A 30 6.47 6.15 -0.83
N SER A 31 7.48 7.02 -0.87
CA SER A 31 7.42 8.33 -0.21
C SER A 31 6.37 9.27 -0.81
N ASP A 32 6.21 9.29 -2.14
CA ASP A 32 5.16 10.06 -2.80
C ASP A 32 3.77 9.59 -2.36
N TRP A 33 3.56 8.27 -2.25
CA TRP A 33 2.30 7.70 -1.78
C TRP A 33 2.06 7.96 -0.30
N LEU A 34 3.08 7.80 0.54
CA LEU A 34 3.00 8.05 1.98
C LEU A 34 2.60 9.49 2.27
N ASN A 35 3.19 10.46 1.55
CA ASN A 35 2.88 11.88 1.73
C ASN A 35 1.61 12.33 1.00
N GLY A 36 0.98 11.44 0.22
CA GLY A 36 -0.19 11.78 -0.60
C GLY A 36 0.13 12.68 -1.79
N LYS A 37 1.40 12.77 -2.22
CA LYS A 37 1.80 13.48 -3.45
C LYS A 37 1.29 12.77 -4.70
N LYS A 38 1.23 11.43 -4.66
CA LYS A 38 0.69 10.61 -5.74
C LYS A 38 -0.28 9.57 -5.18
N PRO A 39 -1.33 9.22 -5.93
CA PRO A 39 -2.17 8.08 -5.60
C PRO A 39 -1.40 6.77 -5.82
N VAL A 40 -1.70 5.76 -5.00
CA VAL A 40 -1.17 4.40 -5.19
C VAL A 40 -1.76 3.81 -6.46
N SER A 41 -0.89 3.27 -7.31
CA SER A 41 -1.31 2.57 -8.53
C SER A 41 -2.02 1.28 -8.17
N PRO A 42 -3.21 1.00 -8.73
CA PRO A 42 -3.98 -0.19 -8.37
C PRO A 42 -3.22 -1.50 -8.66
N LYS A 43 -2.36 -1.54 -9.68
CA LYS A 43 -1.49 -2.69 -9.95
C LYS A 43 -0.54 -3.00 -8.79
N CYS A 44 0.05 -1.98 -8.18
CA CYS A 44 0.99 -2.14 -7.07
C CYS A 44 0.29 -2.40 -5.73
N VAL A 45 -1.02 -2.21 -5.63
CA VAL A 45 -1.76 -2.50 -4.39
C VAL A 45 -1.69 -4.00 -4.09
N SER A 46 -1.81 -4.86 -5.11
CA SER A 46 -1.66 -6.30 -4.93
C SER A 46 -0.25 -6.66 -4.44
N ASP A 47 0.79 -6.11 -5.05
CA ASP A 47 2.18 -6.31 -4.59
C ASP A 47 2.40 -5.82 -3.15
N LEU A 48 1.81 -4.68 -2.77
CA LEU A 48 1.91 -4.13 -1.42
C LEU A 48 1.28 -5.06 -0.39
N VAL A 49 0.08 -5.57 -0.69
CA VAL A 49 -0.66 -6.51 0.16
C VAL A 49 0.11 -7.82 0.29
N GLU A 50 0.68 -8.33 -0.81
CA GLU A 50 1.51 -9.53 -0.78
C GLU A 50 2.82 -9.32 0.00
N ALA A 51 3.46 -8.16 -0.17
CA ALA A 51 4.70 -7.80 0.52
C ALA A 51 4.57 -7.79 2.05
N ILE A 52 3.37 -7.50 2.55
CA ILE A 52 3.02 -7.48 3.98
C ILE A 52 2.22 -8.72 4.41
N GLN A 53 2.12 -9.73 3.55
CA GLN A 53 1.40 -10.97 3.82
C GLN A 53 -0.08 -10.74 4.19
N GLY A 54 -0.76 -9.81 3.52
CA GLY A 54 -2.18 -9.54 3.75
C GLY A 54 -2.50 -8.76 5.03
N LYS A 55 -1.49 -8.34 5.81
CA LYS A 55 -1.71 -7.64 7.10
C LYS A 55 -2.42 -6.29 6.97
N VAL A 56 -2.30 -5.61 5.84
CA VAL A 56 -3.08 -4.40 5.53
C VAL A 56 -3.91 -4.70 4.28
N PRO A 57 -5.23 -4.52 4.33
CA PRO A 57 -6.08 -4.81 3.20
C PRO A 57 -5.92 -3.79 2.07
N ALA A 58 -6.17 -4.22 0.84
CA ALA A 58 -6.01 -3.41 -0.37
C ALA A 58 -6.79 -2.08 -0.34
N TYR A 59 -8.01 -2.10 0.20
CA TYR A 59 -8.87 -0.92 0.32
C TYR A 59 -8.26 0.17 1.24
N ARG A 60 -7.37 -0.18 2.17
CA ARG A 60 -6.70 0.80 3.03
C ARG A 60 -5.69 1.65 2.26
N PHE A 61 -5.16 1.14 1.16
CA PHE A 61 -4.24 1.87 0.28
C PHE A 61 -4.98 2.79 -0.70
N ARG A 62 -6.10 2.30 -1.24
CA ARG A 62 -7.00 3.03 -2.15
C ARG A 62 -8.46 2.85 -1.72
N PRO A 63 -8.92 3.56 -0.69
CA PRO A 63 -10.35 3.56 -0.32
C PRO A 63 -11.22 4.21 -1.42
N ASP A 64 -10.57 4.99 -2.28
CA ASP A 64 -11.12 5.64 -3.46
C ASP A 64 -11.55 4.66 -4.58
N LEU A 65 -11.08 3.40 -4.54
CA LEU A 65 -11.40 2.37 -5.55
C LEU A 65 -12.09 1.15 -4.93
N PRO A 66 -13.30 1.30 -4.35
CA PRO A 66 -14.02 0.20 -3.71
C PRO A 66 -14.41 -0.92 -4.70
N ARG A 67 -14.54 -0.61 -5.99
CA ARG A 67 -14.80 -1.62 -7.03
C ARG A 67 -13.62 -2.54 -7.32
N LEU A 68 -12.39 -2.03 -7.19
CA LEU A 68 -11.17 -2.82 -7.44
C LEU A 68 -10.67 -3.49 -6.16
N PHE A 69 -10.90 -2.85 -5.02
CA PHE A 69 -10.49 -3.33 -3.71
C PHE A 69 -11.72 -3.37 -2.81
N PRO A 70 -12.55 -4.43 -2.93
CA PRO A 70 -13.72 -4.56 -2.08
C PRO A 70 -13.30 -4.62 -0.61
N HIS A 71 -14.11 -3.99 0.24
CA HIS A 71 -14.04 -4.22 1.68
C HIS A 71 -14.51 -5.66 1.90
N LEU A 72 -13.55 -6.58 2.06
CA LEU A 72 -13.86 -7.88 2.65
C LEU A 72 -14.15 -7.63 4.14
N ASP A 73 -15.32 -7.09 4.42
CA ASP A 73 -16.06 -7.42 5.62
C ASP A 73 -16.52 -8.86 5.40
N SER A 74 -15.66 -9.81 5.75
CA SER A 74 -16.13 -11.17 5.95
C SER A 74 -17.05 -11.15 7.18
N GLU A 75 -18.33 -11.48 6.92
CA GLU A 75 -19.42 -11.85 7.83
C GLU A 75 -19.04 -12.23 9.27
#